data_AF-A0A0R1LPL9-F1
#
_entry.id   AF-A0A0R1LPL9-F1
#
_cell.length_a   1.000
_cell.length_b   1.000
_cell.length_c   1.000
_cell.angle_alpha   90.00
_cell.angle_beta   90.00
_cell.angle_gamma   90.00
#
_symmetry.space_group_name_H-M   'P 1'
#
loop_
_entity.id
_entity.type
_entity.pdbx_description
1 polymer ?
#
loop_
_entity_poly.entity_id
_entity_poly.type
_entity_poly.pdbx_seq_one_letter_code
_entity_poly.pdbx_strand_id
1 'polypeptide(L)'
;MNERFLDPKYVDNLAKAGLISSDNKENVLFKWTDPNNVANIVGADVQGTYRQPFEKRLNQATGKLGRPYYKGIAANSSSTGGFRVPIFQDLTKPLRLYVTESPIEALSLIEHNLKTNDPEKAIYFSQSGLKYDAMKEQIESLTPFVKDNEQLEVVFAVNNDEHGREYVKDSLKKMKAEDFEMHPFLQMPNINNGDWNEVLELEKTGQLKSRLTKQKDLKQAQALLQNEKVVVEDKKSLNPLNRLIPGANNSVKKETSQQLEVTR
;
A
#
# COMPACT_ATOMS: atom_id res chain seq x y z
N MET A 1 15.47 4.77 4.91
CA MET A 1 15.63 4.69 3.43
C MET A 1 16.53 3.55 3.00
N ASN A 2 17.62 3.22 3.71
CA ASN A 2 18.54 2.14 3.33
C ASN A 2 17.89 0.75 3.18
N GLU A 3 16.91 0.42 4.04
CA GLU A 3 16.12 -0.83 3.92
C GLU A 3 15.17 -0.86 2.71
N ARG A 4 15.07 0.26 1.97
CA ARG A 4 14.31 0.38 0.72
C ARG A 4 15.20 0.30 -0.51
N PHE A 5 16.49 -0.01 -0.33
CA PHE A 5 17.44 -0.23 -1.40
C PHE A 5 17.63 0.97 -2.34
N LEU A 6 17.14 2.17 -1.98
CA LEU A 6 17.38 3.39 -2.74
C LEU A 6 18.85 3.83 -2.59
N ASP A 7 19.44 4.38 -3.66
CA ASP A 7 20.77 4.96 -3.65
C ASP A 7 20.82 6.16 -2.68
N PRO A 8 21.71 6.16 -1.66
CA PRO A 8 21.83 7.27 -0.73
C PRO A 8 22.06 8.63 -1.40
N LYS A 9 22.85 8.68 -2.48
CA LYS A 9 23.08 9.94 -3.22
C LYS A 9 21.81 10.45 -3.88
N TYR A 10 20.97 9.53 -4.36
CA TYR A 10 19.69 9.89 -4.92
C TYR A 10 18.76 10.46 -3.85
N VAL A 11 18.69 9.83 -2.68
CA VAL A 11 17.94 10.34 -1.51
C VAL A 11 18.45 11.73 -1.09
N ASP A 12 19.77 11.93 -1.03
CA ASP A 12 20.36 13.24 -0.71
C ASP A 12 19.98 14.31 -1.73
N ASN A 13 19.95 13.98 -3.02
CA ASN A 13 19.54 14.91 -4.07
C ASN A 13 18.06 15.31 -3.93
N LEU A 14 17.18 14.37 -3.59
CA LEU A 14 15.77 14.66 -3.30
C LEU A 14 15.63 15.59 -2.10
N ALA A 15 16.44 15.39 -1.05
CA ALA A 15 16.44 16.23 0.14
C ALA A 15 16.93 17.65 -0.18
N LYS A 16 18.03 17.79 -0.94
CA LYS A 16 18.56 19.08 -1.41
C LYS A 16 17.59 19.81 -2.32
N ALA A 17 16.85 19.08 -3.16
CA ALA A 17 15.77 19.62 -3.98
C ALA A 17 14.52 20.01 -3.18
N GLY A 18 14.50 19.74 -1.86
CA GLY A 18 13.38 20.06 -0.98
C GLY A 18 12.19 19.12 -1.11
N LEU A 19 12.27 18.08 -1.95
CA LEU A 19 11.19 17.11 -2.22
C LEU A 19 10.93 16.19 -1.04
N ILE A 20 11.96 15.89 -0.25
CA ILE A 20 11.84 15.13 0.98
C ILE A 20 12.47 15.85 2.18
N SER A 21 11.98 15.56 3.38
CA SER A 21 12.58 15.99 4.63
C SER A 21 12.26 15.00 5.75
N SER A 22 12.65 15.29 6.99
CA SER A 22 12.24 14.53 8.16
C SER A 22 11.41 15.36 9.14
N ASP A 23 10.51 14.71 9.88
CA ASP A 23 9.85 15.32 11.04
C ASP A 23 10.64 15.09 12.34
N ASN A 24 10.09 15.57 13.46
CA ASN A 24 10.69 15.41 14.80
C ASN A 24 10.64 13.96 15.35
N LYS A 25 9.97 13.04 14.66
CA LYS A 25 9.94 11.60 14.96
C LYS A 25 10.79 10.80 13.97
N GLU A 26 11.61 11.49 13.19
CA GLU A 26 12.47 10.92 12.15
C GLU A 26 11.69 10.15 11.09
N ASN A 27 10.40 10.44 10.89
CA ASN A 27 9.68 9.96 9.73
C ASN A 27 10.19 10.70 8.50
N VAL A 28 10.20 10.03 7.35
CA VAL A 28 10.43 10.68 6.06
C VAL A 28 9.12 11.34 5.61
N LEU A 29 9.20 12.62 5.27
CA LEU A 29 8.13 13.40 4.66
C LEU A 29 8.39 13.48 3.16
N PHE A 30 7.49 12.94 2.34
CA PHE A 30 7.52 13.13 0.89
C PHE A 30 6.54 14.24 0.53
N LYS A 31 7.06 15.41 0.19
CA LYS A 31 6.25 16.63 0.11
C LYS A 31 5.46 16.69 -1.20
N TRP A 32 4.19 17.05 -1.08
CA TRP A 32 3.31 17.27 -2.21
C TRP A 32 3.37 18.75 -2.56
N THR A 33 3.73 19.05 -3.79
CA THR A 33 3.74 20.42 -4.30
C THR A 33 2.44 20.70 -5.04
N ASP A 34 2.02 21.96 -5.10
CA ASP A 34 0.94 22.39 -5.98
C ASP A 34 1.36 22.20 -7.46
N PRO A 35 0.54 21.58 -8.32
CA PRO A 35 0.83 21.49 -9.76
C PRO A 35 1.09 22.82 -10.46
N ASN A 36 0.42 23.87 -10.02
CA ASN A 36 0.51 25.20 -10.63
C ASN A 36 1.54 26.08 -9.93
N ASN A 37 2.03 25.67 -8.75
CA ASN A 37 3.07 26.38 -8.01
C ASN A 37 3.94 25.41 -7.21
N VAL A 38 5.02 24.92 -7.83
CA VAL A 38 5.90 23.92 -7.21
C VAL A 38 6.58 24.37 -5.91
N ALA A 39 6.59 25.67 -5.60
CA ALA A 39 7.10 26.19 -4.32
C ALA A 39 6.08 26.06 -3.18
N ASN A 40 4.79 25.89 -3.49
CA ASN A 40 3.72 25.72 -2.52
C ASN A 40 3.58 24.25 -2.10
N ILE A 41 3.74 23.95 -0.82
CA ILE A 41 3.55 22.60 -0.28
C ILE A 41 2.09 22.43 0.15
N VAL A 42 1.40 21.50 -0.49
CA VAL A 42 -0.05 21.22 -0.29
C VAL A 42 -0.30 19.93 0.49
N GLY A 43 0.75 19.26 0.96
CA GLY A 43 0.63 18.05 1.76
C GLY A 43 1.94 17.27 1.85
N ALA A 44 1.88 16.09 2.47
CA ALA A 44 2.98 15.14 2.44
C ALA A 44 2.53 13.72 2.80
N ASP A 45 3.16 12.72 2.18
CA ASP A 45 3.17 11.37 2.74
C ASP A 45 4.15 11.30 3.91
N VAL A 46 3.75 10.59 4.96
CA VAL A 46 4.57 10.35 6.15
C VAL A 46 4.93 8.87 6.21
N GLN A 47 6.23 8.57 6.16
CA GLN A 47 6.76 7.23 6.18
C GLN A 47 7.66 7.02 7.39
N GLY A 48 7.27 6.11 8.27
CA GLY A 48 8.10 5.70 9.40
C GLY A 48 9.39 5.05 8.94
N THR A 49 10.48 5.38 9.63
CA THR A 49 11.83 4.86 9.42
C THR A 49 12.15 3.65 10.29
N TYR A 50 11.40 3.46 11.38
CA TYR A 50 11.55 2.34 12.29
C TYR A 50 10.56 1.22 11.97
N ARG A 51 11.06 -0.02 11.94
CA ARG A 51 10.21 -1.21 11.87
C ARG A 51 9.50 -1.39 13.21
N GLN A 52 8.19 -1.43 13.18
CA GLN A 52 7.36 -1.71 14.35
C GLN A 52 7.63 -3.14 14.85
N PRO A 53 7.82 -3.33 16.17
CA PRO A 53 7.95 -4.66 16.77
C PRO A 53 6.77 -5.56 16.40
N PHE A 54 7.06 -6.85 16.26
CA PHE A 54 6.08 -7.86 15.84
C PHE A 54 4.80 -7.80 16.67
N GLU A 55 4.93 -7.69 17.99
CA GLU A 55 3.85 -7.71 18.99
C GLU A 55 2.88 -6.54 18.78
N LYS A 56 3.39 -5.38 18.36
CA LYS A 56 2.56 -4.19 18.08
C LYS A 56 1.79 -4.29 16.77
N ARG A 57 2.18 -5.21 15.88
CA ARG A 57 1.53 -5.41 14.59
C ARG A 57 0.52 -6.55 14.62
N LEU A 58 0.65 -7.50 15.53
CA LEU A 58 -0.25 -8.65 15.61
C LEU A 58 -1.60 -8.21 16.17
N ASN A 59 -2.65 -8.32 15.35
CA ASN A 59 -4.01 -8.25 15.84
C ASN A 59 -4.39 -9.64 16.37
N GLN A 60 -4.42 -9.81 17.70
CA GLN A 60 -4.72 -11.12 18.32
C GLN A 60 -6.12 -11.64 17.98
N ALA A 61 -7.11 -10.76 17.81
CA ALA A 61 -8.49 -11.17 17.50
C ALA A 61 -8.63 -11.77 16.10
N THR A 62 -7.87 -11.26 15.12
CA THR A 62 -7.98 -11.68 13.70
C THR A 62 -6.80 -12.52 13.23
N GLY A 63 -5.71 -12.55 13.99
CA GLY A 63 -4.44 -13.13 13.59
C GLY A 63 -3.71 -12.40 12.46
N LYS A 64 -4.22 -11.26 12.01
CA LYS A 64 -3.62 -10.49 10.91
C LYS A 64 -2.47 -9.63 11.42
N LEU A 65 -1.44 -9.50 10.60
CA LEU A 65 -0.32 -8.60 10.85
C LEU A 65 -0.56 -7.23 10.19
N GLY A 66 -0.41 -6.19 11.00
CA GLY A 66 -0.32 -4.81 10.54
C GLY A 66 0.98 -4.51 9.79
N ARG A 67 1.08 -3.29 9.27
CA ARG A 67 2.21 -2.85 8.45
C ARG A 67 3.50 -2.78 9.29
N PRO A 68 4.67 -3.20 8.74
CA PRO A 68 5.96 -3.10 9.42
C PRO A 68 6.40 -1.67 9.71
N TYR A 69 5.98 -0.69 8.90
CA TYR A 69 6.35 0.71 9.09
C TYR A 69 5.09 1.55 9.11
N TYR A 70 5.14 2.66 9.85
CA TYR A 70 4.09 3.66 9.79
C TYR A 70 3.97 4.21 8.36
N LYS A 71 2.74 4.36 7.88
CA LYS A 71 2.37 5.02 6.63
C LYS A 71 1.17 5.90 6.92
N GLY A 72 1.27 7.18 6.61
CA GLY A 72 0.20 8.15 6.80
C GLY A 72 0.30 9.32 5.84
N ILE A 73 -0.64 10.24 5.95
CA ILE A 73 -0.67 11.51 5.22
C ILE A 73 -0.66 12.62 6.27
N ALA A 74 0.12 13.68 6.06
CA ALA A 74 0.17 14.81 6.97
C ALA A 74 -1.21 15.49 7.08
N ALA A 75 -1.53 16.02 8.26
CA ALA A 75 -2.79 16.73 8.48
C ALA A 75 -2.95 17.91 7.50
N ASN A 76 -4.18 18.17 7.07
CA ASN A 76 -4.54 19.24 6.13
C ASN A 76 -3.89 19.11 4.74
N SER A 77 -3.42 17.92 4.36
CA SER A 77 -2.98 17.67 2.98
C SER A 77 -4.17 17.68 2.01
N SER A 78 -3.94 18.15 0.78
CA SER A 78 -4.93 18.14 -0.31
C SER A 78 -5.49 16.74 -0.57
N SER A 79 -6.80 16.62 -0.82
CA SER A 79 -7.45 15.33 -1.09
C SER A 79 -6.94 14.64 -2.36
N THR A 80 -6.54 15.44 -3.36
CA THR A 80 -6.08 15.02 -4.70
C THR A 80 -4.58 15.26 -4.90
N GLY A 81 -3.88 15.74 -3.87
CA GLY A 81 -2.42 15.89 -3.90
C GLY A 81 -1.67 14.56 -3.94
N GLY A 82 -0.37 14.65 -4.17
CA GLY A 82 0.53 13.51 -4.14
C GLY A 82 1.99 13.89 -4.39
N PHE A 83 2.88 12.94 -4.16
CA PHE A 83 4.32 13.16 -4.31
C PHE A 83 4.76 13.09 -5.77
N ARG A 84 5.61 14.02 -6.21
CA ARG A 84 6.03 14.14 -7.61
C ARG A 84 7.53 14.29 -7.74
N VAL A 85 8.09 13.59 -8.71
CA VAL A 85 9.51 13.72 -9.08
C VAL A 85 9.61 13.89 -10.60
N PRO A 86 9.95 15.09 -11.09
CA PRO A 86 10.23 15.31 -12.50
C PRO A 86 11.63 14.81 -12.87
N ILE A 87 11.74 14.12 -14.01
CA ILE A 87 12.97 13.64 -14.63
C ILE A 87 12.96 14.08 -16.10
N PHE A 88 13.81 15.04 -16.47
CA PHE A 88 13.84 15.63 -17.81
C PHE A 88 15.25 15.52 -18.40
N GLN A 89 15.63 14.31 -18.83
CA GLN A 89 16.91 14.03 -19.48
C GLN A 89 16.90 14.40 -20.96
N ASP A 90 15.77 14.22 -21.65
CA ASP A 90 15.62 14.54 -23.07
C ASP A 90 14.27 15.22 -23.38
N LEU A 91 14.31 16.54 -23.59
CA LEU A 91 13.12 17.35 -23.84
C LEU A 91 12.47 17.12 -25.22
N THR A 92 13.12 16.33 -26.10
CA THR A 92 12.58 15.97 -27.42
C THR A 92 11.56 14.84 -27.35
N LYS A 93 11.55 14.07 -26.25
CA LYS A 93 10.62 12.97 -26.02
C LYS A 93 9.21 13.48 -25.66
N PRO A 94 8.16 12.68 -25.90
CA PRO A 94 6.84 12.93 -25.33
C PRO A 94 6.89 13.01 -23.80
N LEU A 95 6.04 13.84 -23.20
CA LEU A 95 5.92 13.89 -21.74
C LEU A 95 5.19 12.63 -21.24
N ARG A 96 5.83 11.90 -20.33
CA ARG A 96 5.23 10.76 -19.62
C ARG A 96 4.81 11.13 -18.20
N LEU A 97 3.66 10.62 -17.77
CA LEU A 97 3.22 10.62 -16.37
C LEU A 97 3.19 9.17 -15.88
N TYR A 98 4.13 8.79 -15.02
CA TYR A 98 4.11 7.50 -14.33
C TYR A 98 3.27 7.60 -13.07
N VAL A 99 2.19 6.82 -13.00
CA VAL A 99 1.23 6.82 -11.90
C VAL A 99 1.51 5.64 -10.98
N THR A 100 1.84 5.91 -9.72
CA THR A 100 2.27 4.92 -8.73
C THR A 100 1.50 5.05 -7.41
N GLU A 101 1.48 3.98 -6.61
CA GLU A 101 0.69 3.94 -5.38
C GLU A 101 1.30 4.69 -4.20
N SER A 102 2.63 4.67 -4.07
CA SER A 102 3.30 5.26 -2.91
C SER A 102 4.66 5.86 -3.29
N PRO A 103 5.20 6.83 -2.51
CA PRO A 103 6.44 7.49 -2.87
C PRO A 103 7.62 6.54 -3.04
N ILE A 104 7.69 5.48 -2.22
CA ILE A 104 8.75 4.46 -2.35
C ILE A 104 8.64 3.71 -3.69
N GLU A 105 7.42 3.46 -4.18
CA GLU A 105 7.22 2.83 -5.49
C GLU A 105 7.69 3.76 -6.62
N ALA A 106 7.32 5.05 -6.55
CA ALA A 106 7.78 6.06 -7.50
C ALA A 106 9.32 6.13 -7.55
N LEU A 107 9.97 6.23 -6.39
CA LEU A 107 11.43 6.31 -6.31
C LEU A 107 12.12 5.03 -6.78
N SER A 108 11.55 3.87 -6.47
CA SER A 108 12.10 2.58 -6.90
C SER A 108 11.98 2.40 -8.42
N LEU A 109 10.85 2.82 -9.00
CA LEU A 109 10.64 2.81 -10.43
C LEU A 109 11.59 3.76 -11.16
N ILE A 110 11.85 4.96 -10.62
CA ILE A 110 12.83 5.90 -11.19
C ILE A 110 14.20 5.22 -11.29
N GLU A 111 14.69 4.62 -10.20
CA GLU A 111 15.98 3.94 -10.23
C GLU A 111 16.01 2.73 -11.18
N HIS A 112 14.89 2.03 -11.34
CA HIS A 112 14.76 0.96 -12.33
C HIS A 112 14.86 1.51 -13.77
N ASN A 113 14.06 2.52 -14.10
CA ASN A 113 13.97 3.08 -15.44
C ASN A 113 15.26 3.79 -15.87
N LEU A 114 15.96 4.47 -14.95
CA LEU A 114 17.24 5.14 -15.23
C LEU A 114 18.34 4.17 -15.72
N LYS A 115 18.17 2.86 -15.56
CA LYS A 115 19.12 1.84 -16.07
C LYS A 115 18.88 1.47 -17.53
N THR A 116 17.75 1.84 -18.11
CA THR A 116 17.32 1.37 -19.44
C THR A 116 18.06 2.02 -20.61
N ASN A 117 18.95 2.99 -20.36
CA ASN A 117 19.60 3.83 -21.38
C ASN A 117 18.61 4.56 -22.33
N ASP A 118 17.32 4.59 -22.03
CA ASP A 118 16.33 5.43 -22.72
C ASP A 118 16.18 6.73 -21.93
N PRO A 119 16.63 7.87 -22.46
CA PRO A 119 16.50 9.13 -21.75
C PRO A 119 15.03 9.55 -21.65
N GLU A 120 14.62 9.98 -20.46
CA GLU A 120 13.22 10.25 -20.16
C GLU A 120 12.87 11.74 -20.15
N LYS A 121 11.62 12.05 -20.55
CA LYS A 121 10.90 13.26 -20.16
C LYS A 121 9.66 12.84 -19.40
N ALA A 122 9.79 12.71 -18.08
CA ALA A 122 8.80 12.05 -17.25
C ALA A 122 8.52 12.80 -15.95
N ILE A 123 7.30 12.65 -15.46
CA ILE A 123 6.93 12.97 -14.08
C ILE A 123 6.47 11.67 -13.42
N TYR A 124 7.11 11.33 -12.31
CA TYR A 124 6.72 10.21 -11.47
C TYR A 124 5.83 10.70 -10.36
N PHE A 125 4.56 10.28 -10.40
CA PHE A 125 3.52 10.71 -9.51
C PHE A 125 3.09 9.57 -8.60
N SER A 126 3.19 9.78 -7.29
CA SER A 126 2.57 8.93 -6.29
C SER A 126 1.28 9.55 -5.79
N GLN A 127 0.19 8.79 -5.89
CA GLN A 127 -1.15 9.23 -5.52
C GLN A 127 -1.48 9.02 -4.03
N SER A 128 -0.50 8.55 -3.24
CA SER A 128 -0.66 8.26 -1.82
C SER A 128 -1.82 7.29 -1.56
N GLY A 129 -1.87 6.23 -2.36
CA GLY A 129 -2.98 5.28 -2.50
C GLY A 129 -3.35 5.05 -3.97
N LEU A 130 -4.52 4.46 -4.21
CA LEU A 130 -5.08 4.22 -5.55
C LEU A 130 -6.27 5.18 -5.76
N LYS A 131 -5.98 6.44 -6.14
CA LYS A 131 -6.98 7.54 -6.17
C LYS A 131 -7.17 8.09 -7.59
N TYR A 132 -8.28 7.70 -8.23
CA TYR A 132 -8.61 8.15 -9.59
C TYR A 132 -8.59 9.68 -9.75
N ASP A 133 -9.27 10.41 -8.85
CA ASP A 133 -9.37 11.88 -8.95
C ASP A 133 -8.01 12.58 -8.86
N ALA A 134 -7.09 12.06 -8.05
CA ALA A 134 -5.73 12.59 -7.95
C ALA A 134 -4.94 12.40 -9.26
N MET A 135 -5.10 11.27 -9.94
CA MET A 135 -4.49 11.07 -11.27
C MET A 135 -5.14 11.96 -12.31
N LYS A 136 -6.47 12.06 -12.32
CA LYS A 136 -7.19 12.89 -13.28
C LYS A 136 -6.77 14.36 -13.18
N GLU A 137 -6.78 14.93 -11.98
CA GLU A 137 -6.34 16.32 -11.74
C GLU A 137 -4.87 16.51 -12.16
N GLN A 138 -4.02 15.52 -11.89
CA GLN A 138 -2.62 15.59 -12.32
C GLN A 138 -2.48 15.57 -13.85
N ILE A 139 -3.28 14.77 -14.57
CA ILE A 139 -3.31 14.76 -16.05
C ILE A 139 -3.76 16.13 -16.55
N GLU A 140 -4.89 16.64 -16.05
CA GLU A 140 -5.44 17.94 -16.45
C GLU A 140 -4.46 19.09 -16.20
N SER A 141 -3.71 19.05 -15.09
CA SER A 141 -2.68 20.04 -14.79
C SER A 141 -1.49 20.00 -15.75
N LEU A 142 -1.21 18.85 -16.37
CA LEU A 142 -0.08 18.66 -17.29
C LEU A 142 -0.43 18.91 -18.74
N THR A 143 -1.69 18.73 -19.13
CA THR A 143 -2.17 18.93 -20.51
C THR A 143 -1.74 20.28 -21.11
N PRO A 144 -1.81 21.43 -20.40
CA PRO A 144 -1.35 22.72 -20.94
C PRO A 144 0.16 22.81 -21.27
N PHE A 145 0.98 21.88 -20.75
CA PHE A 145 2.43 21.85 -20.94
C PHE A 145 2.86 20.86 -22.03
N VAL A 146 1.92 20.12 -22.60
CA VAL A 146 2.15 19.25 -23.77
C VAL A 146 2.12 20.14 -25.02
N LYS A 147 3.06 19.93 -25.96
CA LYS A 147 3.10 20.74 -27.19
C LYS A 147 1.87 20.51 -28.05
N ASP A 148 1.54 21.46 -28.92
CA ASP A 148 0.48 21.28 -29.92
C ASP A 148 0.72 20.01 -30.76
N ASN A 149 -0.27 19.12 -30.84
CA ASN A 149 -0.21 17.78 -31.45
C ASN A 149 0.65 16.73 -30.70
N GLU A 150 1.27 17.12 -29.59
CA GLU A 150 1.73 16.32 -28.44
C GLU A 150 0.56 15.58 -27.76
N GLN A 151 0.72 14.34 -27.28
CA GLN A 151 -0.20 13.77 -26.28
C GLN A 151 0.57 13.37 -25.02
N LEU A 152 -0.05 13.57 -23.85
CA LEU A 152 0.49 13.09 -22.58
C LEU A 152 0.41 11.56 -22.56
N GLU A 153 1.55 10.89 -22.45
CA GLU A 153 1.59 9.44 -22.25
C GLU A 153 1.40 9.15 -20.75
N VAL A 154 0.35 8.44 -20.39
CA VAL A 154 0.07 8.12 -18.98
C VAL A 154 0.36 6.66 -18.74
N VAL A 155 1.35 6.37 -17.89
CA VAL A 155 1.78 5.01 -17.59
C VAL A 155 1.23 4.61 -16.22
N PHE A 156 0.30 3.66 -16.20
CA PHE A 156 -0.10 3.00 -14.97
C PHE A 156 1.05 2.12 -14.49
N ALA A 157 1.71 2.55 -13.42
CA ALA A 157 2.85 1.88 -12.82
C ALA A 157 2.57 1.39 -11.39
N VAL A 158 1.39 0.78 -11.21
CA VAL A 158 0.88 0.26 -9.93
C VAL A 158 1.48 -1.11 -9.57
N ASN A 159 1.21 -1.58 -8.36
CA ASN A 159 1.68 -2.88 -7.90
C ASN A 159 1.05 -4.01 -8.72
N ASN A 160 1.77 -5.12 -8.89
CA ASN A 160 1.29 -6.29 -9.62
C ASN A 160 0.43 -7.20 -8.72
N ASP A 161 -0.51 -6.63 -7.96
CA ASP A 161 -1.45 -7.35 -7.11
C ASP A 161 -2.91 -7.17 -7.57
N GLU A 162 -3.85 -7.76 -6.84
CA GLU A 162 -5.27 -7.70 -7.18
C GLU A 162 -5.80 -6.26 -7.16
N HIS A 163 -5.44 -5.47 -6.14
CA HIS A 163 -5.90 -4.10 -6.01
C HIS A 163 -5.34 -3.18 -7.09
N GLY A 164 -4.06 -3.33 -7.45
CA GLY A 164 -3.46 -2.59 -8.57
C GLY A 164 -4.16 -2.90 -9.89
N ARG A 165 -4.42 -4.18 -10.19
CA ARG A 165 -5.13 -4.59 -11.41
C ARG A 165 -6.58 -4.09 -11.46
N GLU A 166 -7.30 -4.17 -10.33
CA GLU A 166 -8.65 -3.64 -10.21
C GLU A 166 -8.68 -2.13 -10.42
N TYR A 167 -7.74 -1.40 -9.82
CA TYR A 167 -7.64 0.05 -9.98
C TYR A 167 -7.41 0.48 -11.42
N VAL A 168 -6.54 -0.20 -12.16
CA VAL A 168 -6.32 0.10 -13.59
C VAL A 168 -7.62 -0.11 -14.36
N LYS A 169 -8.30 -1.25 -14.16
CA LYS A 169 -9.56 -1.56 -14.83
C LYS A 169 -10.65 -0.53 -14.52
N ASP A 170 -10.82 -0.17 -13.26
CA ASP A 170 -11.84 0.77 -12.83
C ASP A 170 -11.54 2.20 -13.30
N SER A 171 -10.27 2.60 -13.33
CA SER A 171 -9.84 3.90 -13.85
C SER A 171 -10.16 4.02 -15.34
N LEU A 172 -9.79 3.02 -16.15
CA LEU A 172 -10.08 3.01 -17.59
C LEU A 172 -11.59 3.02 -17.85
N LYS A 173 -12.37 2.32 -17.03
CA LYS A 173 -13.84 2.34 -17.13
C LYS A 173 -14.42 3.73 -16.82
N LYS A 174 -13.93 4.40 -15.78
CA LYS A 174 -14.34 5.75 -15.41
C LYS A 174 -13.98 6.77 -16.49
N MET A 175 -12.75 6.73 -16.98
CA MET A 175 -12.29 7.58 -18.09
C MET A 175 -13.19 7.44 -19.33
N LYS A 176 -13.51 6.21 -19.72
CA LYS A 176 -14.43 5.97 -20.84
C LYS A 176 -15.84 6.50 -20.57
N ALA A 177 -16.34 6.39 -19.34
CA ALA A 177 -17.66 6.89 -18.97
C ALA A 177 -17.71 8.43 -18.94
N GLU A 178 -16.58 9.08 -18.70
CA GLU A 178 -16.42 10.53 -18.65
C GLU A 178 -15.99 11.14 -19.99
N ASP A 179 -15.84 10.33 -21.05
CA ASP A 179 -15.27 10.73 -22.36
C ASP A 179 -13.90 11.42 -22.23
N PHE A 180 -13.10 10.97 -21.27
CA PHE A 180 -11.78 11.52 -20.99
C PHE A 180 -10.73 10.91 -21.91
N GLU A 181 -10.24 11.70 -22.88
CA GLU A 181 -9.21 11.25 -23.82
C GLU A 181 -7.84 11.16 -23.13
N MET A 182 -7.21 9.98 -23.23
CA MET A 182 -5.85 9.74 -22.75
C MET A 182 -5.20 8.60 -23.53
N HIS A 183 -3.88 8.48 -23.41
CA HIS A 183 -3.07 7.40 -24.00
C HIS A 183 -2.47 6.55 -22.87
N PRO A 184 -3.18 5.49 -22.42
CA PRO A 184 -2.77 4.71 -21.28
C PRO A 184 -1.76 3.63 -21.68
N PHE A 185 -0.67 3.55 -20.93
CA PHE A 185 0.28 2.44 -20.94
C PHE A 185 0.23 1.72 -19.61
N LEU A 186 0.67 0.46 -19.59
CA LEU A 186 0.76 -0.34 -18.39
C LEU A 186 2.19 -0.84 -18.22
N GLN A 187 2.78 -0.54 -17.07
CA GLN A 187 4.08 -1.06 -16.67
C GLN A 187 3.92 -1.58 -15.24
N MET A 188 3.87 -2.89 -15.04
CA MET A 188 3.81 -3.46 -13.69
C MET A 188 5.13 -4.14 -13.33
N PRO A 189 5.44 -4.25 -12.03
CA PRO A 189 6.55 -5.08 -11.55
C PRO A 189 6.49 -6.49 -12.15
N ASN A 190 7.63 -6.97 -12.65
CA ASN A 190 7.76 -8.33 -13.21
C ASN A 190 7.77 -9.44 -12.13
N ILE A 191 7.53 -9.08 -10.88
CA ILE A 191 7.41 -9.99 -9.75
C ILE A 191 5.92 -10.21 -9.48
N ASN A 192 5.47 -11.47 -9.48
CA ASN A 192 4.08 -11.81 -9.18
C ASN A 192 3.68 -11.34 -7.78
N ASN A 193 2.52 -10.66 -7.68
CA ASN A 193 2.04 -10.00 -6.46
C ASN A 193 3.11 -9.15 -5.80
N GLY A 194 3.90 -8.44 -6.61
CA GLY A 194 5.02 -7.63 -6.17
C GLY A 194 4.90 -6.15 -6.47
N ASP A 195 5.81 -5.40 -5.88
CA ASP A 195 5.90 -3.94 -5.95
C ASP A 195 7.25 -3.51 -6.57
N TRP A 196 7.41 -2.22 -6.89
CA TRP A 196 8.63 -1.69 -7.50
C TRP A 196 9.81 -1.71 -6.53
N ASN A 197 9.56 -1.64 -5.23
CA ASN A 197 10.63 -1.76 -4.23
C ASN A 197 11.23 -3.18 -4.19
N GLU A 198 10.41 -4.21 -4.38
CA GLU A 198 10.85 -5.60 -4.52
C GLU A 198 11.67 -5.80 -5.81
N VAL A 199 11.30 -5.14 -6.91
CA VAL A 199 12.12 -5.13 -8.15
C VAL A 199 13.50 -4.57 -7.85
N LEU A 200 13.57 -3.41 -7.19
CA LEU A 200 14.85 -2.78 -6.84
C LEU A 200 15.68 -3.62 -5.85
N GLU A 201 15.03 -4.24 -4.86
CA GLU A 201 15.68 -5.18 -3.93
C GLU A 201 16.32 -6.33 -4.69
N LEU A 202 15.57 -6.96 -5.60
CA LEU A 202 16.04 -8.09 -6.39
C LEU A 202 17.21 -7.69 -7.29
N GLU A 203 17.13 -6.54 -7.96
CA GLU A 203 18.20 -6.03 -8.81
C GLU A 203 19.49 -5.74 -8.05
N LYS A 204 19.40 -5.18 -6.84
CA LYS A 204 20.58 -4.80 -6.05
C LYS A 204 21.16 -5.94 -5.22
N THR A 205 20.35 -6.93 -4.85
CA THR A 205 20.77 -7.96 -3.88
C THR A 205 20.69 -9.38 -4.40
N GLY A 206 20.03 -9.61 -5.54
CA GLY A 206 19.80 -10.93 -6.12
C GLY A 206 18.75 -11.78 -5.37
N GLN A 207 18.07 -11.23 -4.36
CA GLN A 207 17.14 -11.99 -3.51
C GLN A 207 16.06 -11.08 -2.89
N LEU A 208 14.91 -11.65 -2.51
CA LEU A 208 13.82 -10.92 -1.86
C LEU A 208 13.80 -11.21 -0.35
N LYS A 209 14.70 -10.58 0.41
CA LYS A 209 14.76 -10.71 1.89
C LYS A 209 13.51 -10.15 2.55
N SER A 210 12.89 -9.13 1.97
CA SER A 210 11.61 -8.58 2.41
C SER A 210 10.51 -9.65 2.49
N ARG A 211 10.36 -10.49 1.44
CA ARG A 211 9.42 -11.62 1.40
C ARG A 211 9.76 -12.68 2.44
N LEU A 212 11.03 -13.05 2.58
CA LEU A 212 11.46 -14.01 3.61
C LEU A 212 11.14 -13.52 5.03
N THR A 213 11.34 -12.23 5.28
CA THR A 213 11.00 -11.61 6.57
C THR A 213 9.50 -11.62 6.81
N LYS A 214 8.69 -11.27 5.80
CA LYS A 214 7.22 -11.33 5.88
C LYS A 214 6.72 -12.75 6.15
N GLN A 215 7.32 -13.76 5.54
CA GLN A 215 6.98 -15.16 5.80
C GLN A 215 7.35 -15.60 7.22
N LYS A 216 8.51 -15.19 7.73
CA LYS A 216 8.90 -15.44 9.14
C LYS A 216 7.91 -14.81 10.11
N ASP A 217 7.56 -13.55 9.89
CA ASP A 217 6.57 -12.85 10.71
C ASP A 217 5.21 -13.60 10.69
N LEU A 218 4.74 -14.02 9.51
CA LEU A 218 3.48 -14.76 9.38
C LEU A 218 3.51 -16.12 10.11
N LYS A 219 4.61 -16.86 10.04
CA LYS A 219 4.78 -18.12 10.77
C LYS A 219 4.77 -17.89 12.29
N GLN A 220 5.44 -16.83 12.76
CA GLN A 220 5.43 -16.46 14.17
C GLN A 220 4.03 -16.10 14.67
N ALA A 221 3.25 -15.35 13.86
CA ALA A 221 1.85 -15.05 14.16
C ALA A 221 0.98 -16.31 14.25
N GLN A 222 1.13 -17.23 13.30
CA GLN A 222 0.39 -18.51 13.32
C GLN A 222 0.72 -19.35 14.55
N ALA A 223 2.01 -19.45 14.92
CA ALA A 223 2.44 -20.21 16.09
C ALA A 223 1.87 -19.65 17.41
N LEU A 224 1.85 -18.33 17.57
CA LEU A 224 1.29 -17.70 18.77
C LEU A 224 -0.22 -17.95 18.90
N LEU A 225 -0.97 -17.85 17.81
CA LEU A 225 -2.41 -18.12 17.82
C LEU A 225 -2.73 -19.59 18.10
N GLN A 226 -1.90 -20.52 17.63
CA GLN A 226 -2.04 -21.94 17.95
C GLN A 226 -1.78 -22.20 19.44
N ASN A 227 -0.71 -21.62 20.00
CA ASN A 227 -0.40 -21.75 21.41
C ASN A 227 -1.48 -21.15 22.32
N GLU A 228 -2.03 -19.98 21.97
CA GLU A 228 -3.15 -19.38 22.72
C GLU A 228 -4.40 -20.27 22.67
N LYS A 229 -4.72 -20.90 21.54
CA LYS A 229 -5.83 -21.86 21.44
C LYS A 229 -5.62 -23.07 22.34
N VAL A 230 -4.41 -23.66 22.32
CA VAL A 230 -4.07 -24.81 23.18
C VAL A 230 -4.21 -24.42 24.66
N VAL A 231 -3.71 -23.25 25.07
CA VAL A 231 -3.82 -22.78 26.46
C VAL A 231 -5.27 -22.52 26.86
N VAL A 232 -6.11 -22.01 25.97
CA VAL A 232 -7.56 -21.82 26.24
C VAL A 232 -8.28 -23.16 26.35
N GLU A 233 -7.94 -24.14 25.52
CA GLU A 233 -8.48 -25.50 25.59
C GLU A 233 -8.05 -26.22 26.86
N ASP A 234 -6.79 -26.09 27.27
CA ASP A 234 -6.27 -26.62 28.54
C ASP A 234 -6.96 -25.97 29.74
N LYS A 235 -7.19 -24.65 29.73
CA LYS A 235 -7.93 -23.97 30.79
C LYS A 235 -9.41 -24.39 30.84
N LYS A 236 -10.03 -24.70 29.70
CA LYS A 236 -11.39 -25.27 29.65
C LYS A 236 -11.44 -26.71 30.19
N SER A 237 -10.40 -27.51 29.95
CA SER A 237 -10.29 -28.89 30.46
C SER A 237 -9.90 -28.98 31.94
N LEU A 238 -9.31 -27.91 32.48
CA LEU A 238 -8.98 -27.72 33.90
C LEU A 238 -10.09 -27.07 34.73
N ASN A 239 -11.19 -26.61 34.11
CA ASN A 239 -12.30 -26.00 34.84
C ASN A 239 -13.03 -27.07 35.69
N PRO A 240 -13.04 -26.97 37.05
CA PRO A 240 -13.55 -28.02 37.93
C PRO A 240 -15.04 -28.36 37.73
N LEU A 241 -15.81 -27.44 37.15
CA LEU A 241 -17.23 -27.62 36.84
C LEU A 241 -17.49 -28.64 35.71
N ASN A 242 -16.51 -28.94 34.86
CA ASN A 242 -16.64 -29.95 33.79
C ASN A 242 -16.26 -31.38 34.22
N ARG A 243 -15.78 -31.59 35.47
CA ARG A 243 -15.40 -32.91 36.00
C ARG A 243 -16.39 -33.53 37.00
N LEU A 244 -17.57 -32.93 37.15
CA LEU A 244 -18.72 -33.54 37.81
C LEU A 244 -19.73 -33.77 36.68
N ILE A 245 -19.76 -34.92 36.01
CA ILE A 245 -20.47 -36.13 36.45
C ILE A 245 -19.99 -37.30 35.57
N PRO A 246 -19.45 -38.38 36.16
CA PRO A 246 -19.50 -39.70 35.57
C PRO A 246 -20.46 -40.59 36.36
N GLY A 247 -21.58 -40.96 35.73
CA GLY A 247 -22.40 -42.11 36.12
C GLY A 247 -23.51 -41.86 37.14
N ALA A 248 -24.75 -41.71 36.65
CA ALA A 248 -25.94 -42.19 37.35
C ALA A 248 -27.01 -42.58 36.31
N ASN A 249 -26.98 -43.85 35.90
CA ASN A 249 -28.17 -44.54 35.41
C ASN A 249 -29.16 -44.66 36.58
N ASN A 250 -30.38 -44.15 36.43
CA ASN A 250 -31.63 -44.93 36.55
C ASN A 250 -32.87 -44.02 36.64
N SER A 251 -33.71 -44.16 35.60
CA SER A 251 -35.16 -44.36 35.68
C SER A 251 -35.94 -43.80 36.88
N VAL A 252 -36.77 -42.77 36.66
CA VAL A 252 -38.15 -42.73 37.18
C VAL A 252 -39.08 -42.07 36.14
N LYS A 253 -40.30 -42.62 36.11
CA LYS A 253 -41.39 -42.55 35.13
C LYS A 253 -42.08 -41.19 34.97
N LYS A 254 -42.69 -41.07 33.77
CA LYS A 254 -43.95 -40.41 33.38
C LYS A 254 -44.88 -39.94 34.51
N GLU A 255 -45.52 -38.79 34.27
CA GLU A 255 -46.96 -38.46 34.35
C GLU A 255 -47.10 -36.93 34.18
N THR A 256 -48.09 -36.27 33.58
CA THR A 256 -49.14 -36.56 32.58
C THR A 256 -49.58 -35.20 32.04
N SER A 257 -50.00 -35.17 30.78
CA SER A 257 -50.65 -34.04 30.10
C SER A 257 -51.96 -33.61 30.77
N GLN A 258 -52.27 -32.31 30.74
CA GLN A 258 -53.65 -31.82 30.71
C GLN A 258 -53.75 -30.66 29.69
N GLN A 259 -54.50 -30.92 28.62
CA GLN A 259 -55.19 -29.93 27.80
C GLN A 259 -56.50 -29.55 28.51
N LEU A 260 -56.99 -28.31 28.34
CA LEU A 260 -58.22 -28.01 27.58
C LEU A 260 -58.65 -26.54 27.75
N GLU A 261 -59.16 -26.01 26.63
CA GLU A 261 -59.79 -24.72 26.39
C GLU A 261 -61.03 -24.46 27.25
N VAL A 262 -61.36 -23.19 27.53
CA VAL A 262 -62.74 -22.63 27.45
C VAL A 262 -62.69 -21.10 27.21
N THR A 263 -63.08 -20.70 26.00
CA THR A 263 -64.01 -19.61 25.61
C THR A 263 -64.14 -18.33 26.44
N ARG A 264 -63.83 -17.17 25.82
CA ARG A 264 -64.81 -16.13 25.40
C ARG A 264 -64.14 -15.08 24.53
#